data_AF-A0A817EPX4-F1
#
_entry.id   AF-A0A817EPX4-F1
#
_cell.length_a   1.000
_cell.length_b   1.000
_cell.length_c   1.000
_cell.angle_alpha   90.00
_cell.angle_beta   90.00
_cell.angle_gamma   90.00
#
_symmetry.space_group_name_H-M   'P 1'
#
loop_
_entity.id
_entity.type
_entity.pdbx_description
1 polymer ?
#
loop_
_entity_poly.entity_id
_entity_poly.type
_entity_poly.pdbx_seq_one_letter_code
_entity_poly.pdbx_strand_id
1 'polypeptide(L)'
;MLSTSQQRVILVTGANKGIGFEVVKKLANESSLINNLILLGCRDLKRGEDALIRLGSPPNVHLLHLDVSLQESITHATNQIKYKYDGQLDVVINNAAIGELQLTVDVARSMFATNYYGIKTLNEHLFPLIRENGRVINVVSMCGSILLSEASKDLQEKYLSSTLTTEQLDRLVEDFISAIGTNSFEELGYNPKSSYLIYSVTKAAVIALTRIEARQWSRAKNVLVLSVCPGFCATDMNKNAPGAHSAELGADSILYVVNTPQNELGNGCFYRYGQQLSPICMINDKN
;
A
#
# COMPACT_ATOMS: atom_id res chain seq x y z
N MET A 1 13.96 -29.30 18.21
CA MET A 1 13.83 -29.49 16.76
C MET A 1 13.92 -28.12 16.12
N LEU A 2 14.92 -27.89 15.27
CA LEU A 2 15.00 -26.67 14.48
C LEU A 2 13.82 -26.69 13.52
N SER A 3 12.84 -25.80 13.73
CA SER A 3 11.77 -25.57 12.77
C SER A 3 12.41 -25.23 11.43
N THR A 4 12.29 -26.09 10.43
CA THR A 4 12.57 -25.73 9.04
C THR A 4 11.61 -24.61 8.70
N SER A 5 12.09 -23.38 8.59
CA SER A 5 11.27 -22.22 8.26
C SER A 5 10.51 -22.51 6.97
N GLN A 6 9.18 -22.58 7.05
CA GLN A 6 8.30 -22.76 5.90
C GLN A 6 8.58 -21.64 4.88
N GLN A 7 8.69 -22.00 3.60
CA GLN A 7 8.85 -21.05 2.50
C GLN A 7 7.70 -20.02 2.53
N ARG A 8 8.06 -18.73 2.65
CA ARG A 8 7.08 -17.64 2.56
C ARG A 8 6.78 -17.30 1.11
N VAL A 9 5.53 -16.99 0.80
CA VAL A 9 5.12 -16.41 -0.49
C VAL A 9 4.78 -14.93 -0.27
N ILE A 10 5.52 -14.06 -0.97
CA ILE A 10 5.43 -12.60 -0.80
C ILE A 10 5.02 -11.97 -2.12
N LEU A 11 3.91 -11.26 -2.15
CA LEU A 11 3.49 -10.45 -3.29
C LEU A 11 3.89 -8.98 -3.09
N VAL A 12 4.54 -8.38 -4.09
CA VAL A 12 4.82 -6.93 -4.12
C VAL A 12 4.21 -6.33 -5.38
N THR A 13 3.26 -5.41 -5.25
CA THR A 13 2.63 -4.74 -6.41
C THR A 13 3.44 -3.53 -6.89
N GLY A 14 3.43 -3.26 -8.19
CA GLY A 14 4.17 -2.13 -8.76
C GLY A 14 5.68 -2.24 -8.58
N ALA A 15 6.22 -3.45 -8.69
CA ALA A 15 7.57 -3.79 -8.26
C ALA A 15 8.64 -3.72 -9.37
N ASN A 16 8.31 -3.21 -10.56
CA ASN A 16 9.28 -3.08 -11.65
C ASN A 16 10.24 -1.89 -11.50
N LYS A 17 9.95 -0.94 -10.61
CA LYS A 17 10.78 0.24 -10.37
C LYS A 17 10.55 0.85 -8.99
N GLY A 18 11.35 1.86 -8.63
CA GLY A 18 11.20 2.65 -7.41
C GLY A 18 11.28 1.79 -6.15
N ILE A 19 10.47 2.11 -5.16
CA ILE A 19 10.49 1.46 -3.84
C ILE A 19 10.15 -0.03 -3.94
N GLY A 20 9.11 -0.41 -4.71
CA GLY A 20 8.72 -1.81 -4.90
C GLY A 20 9.84 -2.67 -5.48
N PHE A 21 10.65 -2.12 -6.39
CA PHE A 21 11.84 -2.81 -6.92
C PHE A 21 12.89 -3.05 -5.85
N GLU A 22 13.20 -2.04 -5.02
CA GLU A 22 14.17 -2.17 -3.93
C GLU A 22 13.68 -3.13 -2.83
N VAL A 23 12.37 -3.18 -2.57
CA VAL A 23 11.75 -4.20 -1.69
C VAL A 23 12.02 -5.60 -2.24
N VAL A 24 11.71 -5.86 -3.51
CA VAL A 24 11.97 -7.16 -4.14
C VAL A 24 13.46 -7.49 -4.14
N LYS A 25 14.32 -6.53 -4.44
CA LYS A 25 15.78 -6.70 -4.43
C LYS A 25 16.30 -7.13 -3.07
N LYS A 26 15.86 -6.48 -1.99
CA LYS A 26 16.27 -6.83 -0.63
C LYS A 26 15.75 -8.22 -0.25
N LEU A 27 14.47 -8.50 -0.48
CA LEU A 27 13.87 -9.81 -0.20
C LEU A 27 14.54 -10.96 -0.95
N ALA A 28 14.94 -10.74 -2.21
CA ALA A 28 15.59 -11.76 -3.03
C ALA A 28 17.01 -12.09 -2.57
N ASN A 29 17.72 -11.13 -1.99
CA ASN A 29 19.12 -11.27 -1.57
C ASN A 29 19.30 -11.56 -0.07
N GLU A 30 18.22 -11.57 0.72
CA GLU A 30 18.32 -11.82 2.15
C GLU A 30 18.53 -13.31 2.42
N SER A 31 19.69 -13.67 2.99
CA SER A 31 20.10 -15.07 3.17
C SER A 31 19.15 -15.91 4.04
N SER A 32 18.45 -15.26 4.98
CA SER A 32 17.39 -15.87 5.81
C SER A 32 16.12 -16.17 5.03
N LEU A 33 15.93 -15.52 3.87
CA LEU A 33 14.74 -15.54 3.04
C LEU A 33 14.96 -16.20 1.68
N ILE A 34 16.13 -16.79 1.43
CA ILE A 34 16.50 -17.36 0.12
C ILE A 34 15.53 -18.44 -0.37
N ASN A 35 14.83 -19.09 0.57
CA ASN A 35 13.80 -20.09 0.27
C ASN A 35 12.41 -19.48 0.02
N ASN A 36 12.21 -18.17 0.18
CA ASN A 36 10.91 -17.52 -0.03
C ASN A 36 10.65 -17.32 -1.52
N LEU A 37 9.40 -17.51 -1.93
CA LEU A 37 8.90 -17.17 -3.26
C LEU A 37 8.43 -15.72 -3.26
N ILE A 38 8.97 -14.91 -4.17
CA ILE A 38 8.62 -13.50 -4.31
C ILE A 38 7.90 -13.31 -5.64
N LEU A 39 6.67 -12.82 -5.59
CA LEU A 39 5.87 -12.48 -6.75
C LEU A 39 6.04 -10.98 -7.05
N LEU A 40 6.78 -10.69 -8.12
CA LEU A 40 6.97 -9.34 -8.63
C LEU A 40 5.74 -8.96 -9.45
N GLY A 41 4.80 -8.25 -8.83
CA GLY A 41 3.59 -7.75 -9.48
C GLY A 41 3.89 -6.55 -10.37
N CYS A 42 3.56 -6.62 -11.65
CA CYS A 42 3.70 -5.51 -12.59
C CYS A 42 2.60 -5.50 -13.66
N ARG A 43 2.10 -4.31 -13.98
CA ARG A 43 1.11 -4.10 -15.06
C ARG A 43 1.70 -4.20 -16.47
N ASP A 44 3.01 -3.99 -16.62
CA ASP A 44 3.70 -4.02 -17.91
C ASP A 44 4.73 -5.14 -17.86
N LEU A 45 4.42 -6.25 -18.54
CA LEU A 45 5.24 -7.46 -18.50
C LEU A 45 6.67 -7.20 -18.97
N LYS A 46 6.86 -6.38 -20.01
CA LYS A 46 8.19 -6.07 -20.54
C LYS A 46 9.03 -5.33 -19.50
N ARG A 47 8.45 -4.32 -18.83
CA ARG A 47 9.13 -3.61 -17.73
C ARG A 47 9.38 -4.53 -16.54
N GLY A 48 8.53 -5.51 -16.31
CA GLY A 48 8.71 -6.55 -15.30
C GLY A 48 9.89 -7.48 -15.62
N GLU A 49 10.01 -7.92 -16.87
CA GLU A 49 11.13 -8.73 -17.37
C GLU A 49 12.45 -7.95 -17.27
N ASP A 50 12.47 -6.68 -17.68
CA ASP A 50 13.64 -5.80 -17.53
C ASP A 50 14.04 -5.65 -16.06
N ALA A 51 13.06 -5.58 -15.15
CA ALA A 51 13.32 -5.53 -13.71
C ALA A 51 13.93 -6.85 -13.20
N LEU A 52 13.45 -8.02 -13.65
CA LEU A 52 14.06 -9.30 -13.30
C LEU A 52 15.52 -9.38 -13.76
N ILE A 53 15.82 -8.93 -14.98
CA ILE A 53 17.20 -8.88 -15.50
C ILE A 53 18.07 -7.99 -14.62
N ARG A 54 17.58 -6.80 -14.23
CA ARG A 54 18.30 -5.88 -13.33
C ARG A 54 18.51 -6.45 -11.92
N LEU A 55 17.67 -7.38 -11.48
CA LEU A 55 17.82 -8.11 -10.23
C LEU A 55 18.84 -9.26 -10.34
N GLY A 56 19.33 -9.57 -11.54
CA GLY A 56 20.20 -10.74 -11.79
C GLY A 56 19.41 -12.05 -11.99
N SER A 57 18.13 -11.95 -12.35
CA SER A 57 17.22 -13.10 -12.57
C SER A 57 17.23 -14.13 -11.43
N PRO A 58 17.02 -13.69 -10.17
CA PRO A 58 17.06 -14.60 -9.03
C PRO A 58 15.96 -15.68 -9.16
N PRO A 59 16.27 -16.96 -8.90
CA PRO A 59 15.37 -18.09 -9.18
C PRO A 59 14.09 -18.08 -8.34
N ASN A 60 14.10 -17.34 -7.24
CA ASN A 60 13.00 -17.23 -6.29
C ASN A 60 12.11 -15.99 -6.52
N VAL A 61 12.35 -15.18 -7.55
CA VAL A 61 11.49 -14.05 -7.93
C VAL A 61 10.77 -14.36 -9.24
N HIS A 62 9.43 -14.43 -9.19
CA HIS A 62 8.59 -14.77 -10.33
C HIS A 62 7.77 -13.55 -10.73
N LEU A 63 7.77 -13.21 -12.02
CA LEU A 63 6.94 -12.13 -12.56
C LEU A 63 5.46 -12.54 -12.52
N LEU A 64 4.61 -11.61 -12.05
CA LEU A 64 3.17 -11.73 -12.03
C LEU A 64 2.55 -10.54 -12.75
N HIS A 65 1.79 -10.79 -13.83
CA HIS A 65 1.02 -9.72 -14.47
C HIS A 65 -0.08 -9.24 -13.53
N LEU A 66 0.01 -7.99 -13.08
CA LEU A 66 -0.93 -7.41 -12.12
C LEU A 66 -1.03 -5.90 -12.32
N ASP A 67 -2.10 -5.47 -12.99
CA ASP A 67 -2.60 -4.10 -12.94
C ASP A 67 -3.70 -3.99 -11.88
N VAL A 68 -3.41 -3.28 -10.79
CA VAL A 68 -4.35 -3.13 -9.67
C VAL A 68 -5.54 -2.25 -10.02
N SER A 69 -5.52 -1.48 -11.11
CA SER A 69 -6.65 -0.66 -11.53
C SER A 69 -7.69 -1.44 -12.36
N LEU A 70 -7.40 -2.71 -12.72
CA LEU A 70 -8.22 -3.53 -13.59
C LEU A 70 -8.70 -4.79 -12.88
N GLN A 71 -10.02 -4.91 -12.69
CA GLN A 71 -10.67 -6.06 -12.06
C GLN A 71 -10.27 -7.39 -12.69
N GLU A 72 -10.25 -7.47 -14.03
CA GLU A 72 -9.87 -8.70 -14.74
C GLU A 72 -8.42 -9.10 -14.46
N SER A 73 -7.50 -8.12 -14.41
CA SER A 73 -6.10 -8.38 -14.07
C SER A 73 -5.95 -8.88 -12.63
N ILE A 74 -6.70 -8.32 -11.68
CA ILE A 74 -6.73 -8.79 -10.28
C ILE A 74 -7.22 -10.24 -10.24
N THR A 75 -8.37 -10.53 -10.86
CA THR A 75 -8.94 -11.88 -10.89
C THR A 75 -7.97 -12.89 -11.52
N HIS A 76 -7.32 -12.55 -12.63
CA HIS A 76 -6.31 -13.41 -13.25
C HIS A 76 -5.12 -13.67 -12.33
N ALA A 77 -4.55 -12.61 -11.74
CA ALA A 77 -3.41 -12.72 -10.83
C ALA A 77 -3.75 -13.55 -9.58
N THR A 78 -4.92 -13.34 -8.96
CA THR A 78 -5.39 -14.12 -7.82
C THR A 78 -5.58 -15.59 -8.18
N ASN A 79 -6.14 -15.91 -9.35
CA ASN A 79 -6.26 -17.29 -9.82
C ASN A 79 -4.88 -17.91 -10.06
N GLN A 80 -3.93 -17.18 -10.64
CA GLN A 80 -2.57 -17.67 -10.80
C GLN A 80 -1.91 -17.95 -9.45
N ILE A 81 -2.09 -17.08 -8.45
CA ILE A 81 -1.62 -17.32 -7.08
C ILE A 81 -2.24 -18.58 -6.48
N LYS A 82 -3.56 -18.73 -6.63
CA LYS A 82 -4.30 -19.87 -6.11
C LYS A 82 -3.86 -21.20 -6.72
N TYR A 83 -3.74 -21.27 -8.04
CA TYR A 83 -3.56 -22.54 -8.74
C TYR A 83 -2.10 -22.86 -9.07
N LYS A 84 -1.25 -21.85 -9.33
CA LYS A 84 0.16 -22.05 -9.69
C LYS A 84 1.08 -22.01 -8.46
N TYR A 85 0.73 -21.23 -7.44
CA TYR A 85 1.55 -21.02 -6.24
C TYR A 85 0.90 -21.56 -4.96
N ASP A 86 -0.04 -22.50 -5.10
CA ASP A 86 -0.74 -23.20 -4.01
C ASP A 86 -1.48 -22.29 -3.01
N GLY A 87 -1.87 -21.08 -3.44
CA GLY A 87 -2.88 -20.25 -2.77
C GLY A 87 -2.58 -19.81 -1.34
N GLN A 88 -1.31 -19.61 -1.01
CA GLN A 88 -0.84 -19.46 0.37
C GLN A 88 0.12 -18.27 0.54
N LEU A 89 -0.44 -17.06 0.59
CA LEU A 89 0.32 -15.83 0.77
C LEU A 89 0.67 -15.59 2.24
N ASP A 90 1.93 -15.27 2.51
CA ASP A 90 2.39 -14.85 3.84
C ASP A 90 2.42 -13.34 3.95
N VAL A 91 2.79 -12.64 2.88
CA VAL A 91 2.91 -11.18 2.88
C VAL A 91 2.39 -10.61 1.56
N VAL A 92 1.51 -9.62 1.64
CA VAL A 92 1.08 -8.78 0.52
C VAL A 92 1.57 -7.36 0.77
N ILE A 93 2.32 -6.80 -0.18
CA ILE A 93 2.81 -5.42 -0.13
C ILE A 93 2.14 -4.65 -1.26
N ASN A 94 1.11 -3.89 -0.91
CA ASN A 94 0.39 -2.99 -1.82
C ASN A 94 1.21 -1.71 -2.01
N ASN A 95 2.21 -1.77 -2.89
CA ASN A 95 3.11 -0.67 -3.21
C ASN A 95 2.68 0.13 -4.46
N ALA A 96 1.96 -0.49 -5.40
CA ALA A 96 1.51 0.18 -6.62
C ALA A 96 0.72 1.46 -6.32
N ALA A 97 1.16 2.57 -6.90
CA ALA A 97 0.49 3.86 -6.80
C ALA A 97 0.87 4.77 -7.97
N ILE A 98 0.00 5.72 -8.27
CA ILE A 98 0.24 6.84 -9.18
C ILE A 98 0.02 8.17 -8.46
N GLY A 99 0.60 9.24 -9.00
CA GLY A 99 0.46 10.59 -8.46
C GLY A 99 0.48 11.60 -9.58
N GLU A 100 -0.46 12.54 -9.55
CA GLU A 100 -0.55 13.66 -10.50
C GLU A 100 -0.91 14.95 -9.77
N LEU A 101 -0.49 16.08 -10.34
CA LEU A 101 -0.70 17.41 -9.76
C LEU A 101 -2.01 18.08 -10.20
N GLN A 102 -2.54 17.67 -11.34
CA GLN A 102 -3.72 18.29 -11.93
C GLN A 102 -4.96 18.01 -11.09
N LEU A 103 -5.70 19.07 -10.75
CA LEU A 103 -6.94 18.98 -9.97
C LEU A 103 -8.14 18.84 -10.92
N THR A 104 -8.36 17.64 -11.44
CA THR A 104 -9.49 17.33 -12.34
C THR A 104 -10.19 16.05 -11.91
N VAL A 105 -11.46 15.89 -12.30
CA VAL A 105 -12.25 14.69 -12.00
C VAL A 105 -11.60 13.45 -12.63
N ASP A 106 -11.10 13.54 -13.86
CA ASP A 106 -10.44 12.41 -14.55
C ASP A 106 -9.18 11.95 -13.82
N VAL A 107 -8.37 12.90 -13.33
CA VAL A 107 -7.19 12.59 -12.52
C VAL A 107 -7.60 11.98 -11.19
N ALA A 108 -8.63 12.52 -10.54
CA ALA A 108 -9.16 11.94 -9.30
C ALA A 108 -9.62 10.49 -9.53
N ARG A 109 -10.43 10.23 -10.55
CA ARG A 109 -10.92 8.90 -10.91
C ARG A 109 -9.77 7.93 -11.18
N SER A 110 -8.78 8.34 -11.97
CA SER A 110 -7.60 7.51 -12.26
C SER A 110 -6.79 7.18 -11.00
N MET A 111 -6.54 8.18 -10.15
CA MET A 111 -5.78 8.01 -8.93
C MET A 111 -6.51 7.14 -7.90
N PHE A 112 -7.82 7.33 -7.69
CA PHE A 112 -8.59 6.47 -6.80
C PHE A 112 -8.72 5.05 -7.33
N ALA A 113 -8.85 4.85 -8.65
CA ALA A 113 -8.88 3.51 -9.26
C ALA A 113 -7.62 2.71 -8.93
N THR A 114 -6.44 3.34 -8.94
CA THR A 114 -5.17 2.65 -8.62
C THR A 114 -4.89 2.63 -7.12
N ASN A 115 -4.91 3.79 -6.47
CA ASN A 115 -4.34 3.98 -5.13
C ASN A 115 -5.28 3.52 -4.02
N TYR A 116 -6.59 3.41 -4.27
CA TYR A 116 -7.60 3.05 -3.26
C TYR A 116 -8.41 1.83 -3.68
N TYR A 117 -9.22 1.94 -4.75
CA TYR A 117 -10.08 0.85 -5.20
C TYR A 117 -9.27 -0.37 -5.61
N GLY A 118 -8.14 -0.17 -6.30
CA GLY A 118 -7.26 -1.27 -6.66
C GLY A 118 -6.70 -2.04 -5.47
N ILE A 119 -6.33 -1.34 -4.40
CA ILE A 119 -5.88 -1.97 -3.14
C ILE A 119 -7.04 -2.73 -2.49
N LYS A 120 -8.19 -2.07 -2.32
CA LYS A 120 -9.39 -2.65 -1.71
C LYS A 120 -9.81 -3.94 -2.44
N THR A 121 -10.00 -3.86 -3.75
CA THR A 121 -10.42 -4.99 -4.58
C THR A 121 -9.38 -6.12 -4.58
N LEU A 122 -8.09 -5.79 -4.67
CA LEU A 122 -7.04 -6.80 -4.60
C LEU A 122 -7.05 -7.50 -3.23
N ASN A 123 -7.14 -6.74 -2.14
CA ASN A 123 -7.20 -7.29 -0.80
C ASN A 123 -8.41 -8.22 -0.61
N GLU A 124 -9.60 -7.82 -1.06
CA GLU A 124 -10.81 -8.67 -1.05
C GLU A 124 -10.58 -10.04 -1.71
N HIS A 125 -9.81 -10.06 -2.81
CA HIS A 125 -9.47 -11.30 -3.53
C HIS A 125 -8.35 -12.10 -2.87
N LEU A 126 -7.41 -11.44 -2.19
CA LEU A 126 -6.23 -12.08 -1.61
C LEU A 126 -6.45 -12.56 -0.17
N PHE A 127 -7.28 -11.91 0.64
CA PHE A 127 -7.52 -12.33 2.03
C PHE A 127 -7.91 -13.82 2.20
N PRO A 128 -8.74 -14.42 1.32
CA PRO A 128 -8.98 -15.86 1.35
C PRO A 128 -7.71 -16.71 1.16
N LEU A 129 -6.71 -16.21 0.44
CA LEU A 129 -5.43 -16.87 0.14
C LEU A 129 -4.31 -16.55 1.14
N ILE A 130 -4.51 -15.60 2.06
CA ILE A 130 -3.51 -15.28 3.08
C ILE A 130 -3.49 -16.38 4.16
N ARG A 131 -2.30 -16.85 4.53
CA ARG A 131 -2.07 -17.84 5.59
C ARG A 131 -2.42 -17.27 6.97
N GLU A 132 -2.60 -18.16 7.94
CA GLU A 132 -2.67 -17.77 9.35
C GLU A 132 -1.38 -17.03 9.75
N ASN A 133 -1.51 -15.93 10.52
CA ASN A 133 -0.42 -15.03 10.89
C ASN A 133 0.24 -14.30 9.70
N GLY A 134 -0.41 -14.30 8.53
CA GLY A 134 0.04 -13.54 7.36
C GLY A 134 -0.15 -12.03 7.53
N ARG A 135 0.38 -11.26 6.57
CA ARG A 135 0.44 -9.79 6.63
C ARG A 135 -0.03 -9.13 5.34
N VAL A 136 -0.76 -8.03 5.47
CA VAL A 136 -1.07 -7.09 4.40
C VAL A 136 -0.47 -5.73 4.75
N ILE A 137 0.40 -5.23 3.90
CA ILE A 137 1.12 -3.97 4.08
C ILE A 137 0.69 -3.01 2.99
N ASN A 138 -0.07 -1.99 3.37
CA ASN A 138 -0.51 -0.93 2.48
C ASN A 138 0.51 0.21 2.49
N VAL A 139 1.19 0.45 1.36
CA VAL A 139 2.18 1.54 1.27
C VAL A 139 1.44 2.87 1.04
N VAL A 140 1.46 3.70 2.07
CA VAL A 140 0.77 4.99 2.13
C VAL A 140 1.76 6.17 2.08
N SER A 141 1.33 7.35 2.50
CA SER A 141 2.18 8.55 2.60
C SER A 141 1.80 9.36 3.83
N MET A 142 2.78 10.08 4.38
CA MET A 142 2.51 11.13 5.38
C MET A 142 1.51 12.16 4.87
N CYS A 143 1.44 12.39 3.56
CA CYS A 143 0.51 13.36 2.98
C CYS A 143 -0.95 13.09 3.35
N GLY A 144 -1.36 11.83 3.48
CA GLY A 144 -2.72 11.49 3.93
C GLY A 144 -2.98 11.87 5.38
N SER A 145 -2.01 11.57 6.25
CA SER A 145 -2.07 11.92 7.68
C SER A 145 -2.02 13.44 7.92
N ILE A 146 -1.16 14.16 7.18
CA ILE A 146 -1.06 15.62 7.22
C ILE A 146 -2.34 16.27 6.69
N LEU A 147 -2.91 15.78 5.59
CA LEU A 147 -4.18 16.27 5.06
C LEU A 147 -5.29 16.18 6.10
N LEU A 148 -5.39 15.05 6.82
CA LEU A 148 -6.39 14.93 7.89
C LEU A 148 -6.09 15.90 9.06
N SER A 149 -4.83 16.21 9.36
CA SER A 149 -4.48 17.19 10.40
C SER A 149 -4.95 18.61 10.06
N GLU A 150 -5.03 18.93 8.76
CA GLU A 150 -5.48 20.21 8.23
C GLU A 150 -6.98 20.27 7.95
N ALA A 151 -7.68 19.13 7.98
CA ALA A 151 -9.10 19.00 7.70
C ALA A 151 -9.98 19.49 8.86
N SER A 152 -11.27 19.71 8.60
CA SER A 152 -12.26 19.99 9.64
C SER A 152 -12.35 18.85 10.66
N LYS A 153 -12.77 19.17 11.90
CA LYS A 153 -12.94 18.17 12.96
C LYS A 153 -13.95 17.09 12.58
N ASP A 154 -15.06 17.48 11.96
CA ASP A 154 -16.07 16.55 11.49
C ASP A 154 -15.51 15.55 10.46
N LEU A 155 -14.64 16.01 9.55
CA LEU A 155 -14.01 15.12 8.57
C LEU A 155 -12.98 14.20 9.23
N GLN A 156 -12.18 14.72 10.17
CA GLN A 156 -11.26 13.92 10.98
C GLN A 156 -12.02 12.79 11.70
N GLU A 157 -13.13 13.09 12.36
CA GLU A 157 -13.96 12.12 13.07
C GLU A 157 -14.54 11.05 12.15
N LYS A 158 -14.99 11.40 10.94
CA LYS A 158 -15.47 10.44 9.94
C LYS A 158 -14.37 9.43 9.55
N TYR A 159 -13.17 9.90 9.20
CA TYR A 159 -12.04 9.02 8.85
C TYR A 159 -11.52 8.20 10.05
N LEU A 160 -11.58 8.77 11.25
CA LEU A 160 -11.09 8.14 12.48
C LEU A 160 -12.10 7.23 13.17
N SER A 161 -13.37 7.23 12.78
CA SER A 161 -14.40 6.42 13.40
C SER A 161 -13.99 4.94 13.51
N SER A 162 -14.15 4.37 14.71
CA SER A 162 -13.86 2.96 14.99
C SER A 162 -14.89 2.02 14.35
N THR A 163 -16.05 2.55 13.95
CA THR A 163 -17.14 1.83 13.30
C THR A 163 -17.26 2.12 11.81
N LEU A 164 -16.33 2.91 11.24
CA LEU A 164 -16.31 3.22 9.81
C LEU A 164 -16.38 1.92 8.99
N THR A 165 -17.31 1.84 8.04
CA THR A 165 -17.42 0.71 7.11
C THR A 165 -16.78 1.04 5.77
N THR A 166 -16.50 0.01 4.96
CA THR A 166 -15.96 0.20 3.62
C THR A 166 -16.92 1.02 2.75
N GLU A 167 -18.23 0.81 2.87
CA GLU A 167 -19.25 1.56 2.12
C GLU A 167 -19.33 3.02 2.55
N GLN A 168 -19.12 3.31 3.84
CA GLN A 168 -19.02 4.68 4.33
C GLN A 168 -17.76 5.37 3.81
N LEU A 169 -16.63 4.66 3.80
CA LEU A 169 -15.38 5.19 3.24
C LEU A 169 -15.49 5.43 1.73
N ASP A 170 -16.11 4.52 0.98
CA ASP A 170 -16.38 4.70 -0.44
C ASP A 170 -17.25 5.94 -0.70
N ARG A 171 -18.26 6.21 0.14
CA ARG A 171 -19.05 7.44 0.05
C ARG A 171 -18.21 8.69 0.26
N LEU A 172 -17.32 8.71 1.27
CA LEU A 172 -16.41 9.86 1.48
C LEU A 172 -15.51 10.12 0.28
N VAL A 173 -15.05 9.05 -0.37
CA VAL A 173 -14.25 9.12 -1.60
C VAL A 173 -15.07 9.66 -2.77
N GLU A 174 -16.27 9.13 -2.99
CA GLU A 174 -17.16 9.56 -4.08
C GLU A 174 -17.65 11.01 -3.92
N ASP A 175 -17.97 11.42 -2.70
CA ASP A 175 -18.32 12.80 -2.36
C ASP A 175 -17.16 13.74 -2.69
N PHE A 176 -15.92 13.36 -2.32
CA PHE A 176 -14.73 14.14 -2.66
C PHE A 176 -14.50 14.23 -4.17
N ILE A 177 -14.58 13.12 -4.91
CA ILE A 177 -14.41 13.13 -6.37
C ILE A 177 -15.47 14.02 -7.04
N SER A 178 -16.72 13.95 -6.58
CA SER A 178 -17.81 14.80 -7.08
C SER A 178 -17.53 16.27 -6.79
N ALA A 179 -17.05 16.58 -5.58
CA ALA A 179 -16.70 17.93 -5.17
C ALA A 179 -15.49 18.53 -5.92
N ILE A 180 -14.61 17.72 -6.53
CA ILE A 180 -13.61 18.22 -7.47
C ILE A 180 -14.29 18.85 -8.70
N GLY A 181 -15.34 18.23 -9.23
CA GLY A 181 -16.06 18.70 -10.43
C GLY A 181 -16.80 20.03 -10.21
N THR A 182 -17.22 20.28 -8.98
CA THR A 182 -17.91 21.52 -8.56
C THR A 182 -17.03 22.50 -7.82
N ASN A 183 -15.74 22.16 -7.60
CA ASN A 183 -14.79 22.93 -6.78
C ASN A 183 -15.32 23.25 -5.36
N SER A 184 -16.03 22.30 -4.73
CA SER A 184 -16.70 22.49 -3.44
C SER A 184 -16.16 21.58 -2.32
N PHE A 185 -14.96 21.01 -2.49
CA PHE A 185 -14.36 20.10 -1.51
C PHE A 185 -14.02 20.77 -0.16
N GLU A 186 -13.91 22.10 -0.11
CA GLU A 186 -13.80 22.84 1.16
C GLU A 186 -15.07 22.69 2.02
N GLU A 187 -16.26 22.61 1.40
CA GLU A 187 -17.53 22.38 2.10
C GLU A 187 -17.58 20.99 2.75
N LEU A 188 -16.83 20.03 2.22
CA LEU A 188 -16.65 18.70 2.82
C LEU A 188 -15.65 18.68 3.97
N GLY A 189 -14.97 19.81 4.23
CA GLY A 189 -13.98 19.97 5.29
C GLY A 189 -12.53 19.73 4.87
N TYR A 190 -12.23 19.61 3.58
CA TYR A 190 -10.85 19.52 3.10
C TYR A 190 -10.21 20.92 3.01
N ASN A 191 -8.94 21.04 3.39
CA ASN A 191 -8.20 22.29 3.23
C ASN A 191 -7.82 22.51 1.75
N PRO A 192 -8.30 23.58 1.08
CA PRO A 192 -8.00 23.83 -0.32
C PRO A 192 -6.54 24.16 -0.61
N LYS A 193 -5.75 24.48 0.42
CA LYS A 193 -4.31 24.76 0.30
C LYS A 193 -3.44 23.52 0.44
N SER A 194 -4.01 22.35 0.72
CA SER A 194 -3.23 21.12 0.86
C SER A 194 -2.55 20.77 -0.46
N SER A 195 -1.22 20.62 -0.40
CA SER A 195 -0.44 20.19 -1.55
C SER A 195 -0.78 18.74 -1.93
N TYR A 196 -0.79 18.45 -3.25
CA TYR A 196 -1.11 17.12 -3.77
C TYR A 196 -2.48 16.60 -3.30
N LEU A 197 -3.50 17.46 -3.29
CA LEU A 197 -4.81 17.20 -2.66
C LEU A 197 -5.38 15.81 -2.98
N ILE A 198 -5.58 15.48 -4.26
CA ILE A 198 -6.13 14.17 -4.67
C ILE A 198 -5.26 13.02 -4.13
N TYR A 199 -3.93 13.08 -4.32
CA TYR A 199 -3.01 12.08 -3.81
C TYR A 199 -3.15 11.89 -2.31
N SER A 200 -3.15 12.99 -1.56
CA SER A 200 -3.27 13.00 -0.11
C SER A 200 -4.58 12.36 0.35
N VAL A 201 -5.71 12.65 -0.31
CA VAL A 201 -7.00 12.01 0.01
C VAL A 201 -6.94 10.50 -0.30
N THR A 202 -6.34 10.07 -1.42
CA THR A 202 -6.19 8.62 -1.68
C THR A 202 -5.41 7.92 -0.57
N LYS A 203 -4.36 8.56 -0.03
CA LYS A 203 -3.55 7.98 1.05
C LYS A 203 -4.25 8.02 2.42
N ALA A 204 -5.04 9.06 2.69
CA ALA A 204 -5.91 9.11 3.87
C ALA A 204 -6.96 7.99 3.84
N ALA A 205 -7.57 7.75 2.67
CA ALA A 205 -8.52 6.66 2.47
C ALA A 205 -7.89 5.29 2.71
N VAL A 206 -6.65 5.05 2.22
CA VAL A 206 -5.97 3.78 2.47
C VAL A 206 -5.58 3.59 3.94
N ILE A 207 -5.19 4.65 4.66
CA ILE A 207 -4.97 4.57 6.13
C ILE A 207 -6.26 4.15 6.84
N ALA A 208 -7.41 4.70 6.46
CA ALA A 208 -8.70 4.29 7.00
C ALA A 208 -9.07 2.84 6.60
N LEU A 209 -8.85 2.46 5.33
CA LEU A 209 -9.07 1.11 4.82
C LEU A 209 -8.28 0.06 5.61
N THR A 210 -6.98 0.31 5.86
CA THR A 210 -6.13 -0.55 6.70
C THR A 210 -6.78 -0.83 8.05
N ARG A 211 -7.36 0.20 8.71
CA ARG A 211 -8.04 0.03 10.00
C ARG A 211 -9.32 -0.80 9.86
N ILE A 212 -10.08 -0.60 8.78
CA ILE A 212 -11.30 -1.36 8.50
C ILE A 212 -10.96 -2.84 8.30
N GLU A 213 -10.02 -3.13 7.41
CA GLU A 213 -9.57 -4.48 7.06
C GLU A 213 -8.94 -5.20 8.27
N ALA A 214 -8.16 -4.50 9.09
CA ALA A 214 -7.62 -5.04 10.34
C ALA A 214 -8.73 -5.56 11.28
N ARG A 215 -9.86 -4.85 11.39
CA ARG A 215 -11.01 -5.29 12.21
C ARG A 215 -11.70 -6.51 11.62
N GLN A 216 -11.80 -6.58 10.29
CA GLN A 216 -12.48 -7.66 9.58
C GLN A 216 -11.69 -8.97 9.60
N TRP A 217 -10.36 -8.91 9.43
CA TRP A 217 -9.54 -10.10 9.17
C TRP A 217 -8.67 -10.56 10.35
N SER A 218 -8.57 -9.77 11.42
CA SER A 218 -7.83 -10.15 12.64
C SER A 218 -8.40 -11.40 13.33
N ARG A 219 -9.72 -11.58 13.33
CA ARG A 219 -10.38 -12.62 14.15
C ARG A 219 -10.28 -14.04 13.58
N ALA A 220 -10.20 -14.19 12.25
CA ALA A 220 -10.31 -15.50 11.61
C ALA A 220 -8.96 -16.19 11.39
N LYS A 221 -7.93 -15.43 11.02
CA LYS A 221 -6.61 -15.95 10.61
C LYS A 221 -5.45 -15.25 11.32
N ASN A 222 -5.74 -14.42 12.32
CA ASN A 222 -4.75 -13.56 12.97
C ASN A 222 -3.92 -12.74 11.95
N VAL A 223 -4.56 -12.25 10.88
CA VAL A 223 -3.87 -11.48 9.83
C VAL A 223 -3.57 -10.08 10.35
N LEU A 224 -2.34 -9.65 10.14
CA LEU A 224 -1.88 -8.31 10.47
C LEU A 224 -2.05 -7.40 9.24
N VAL A 225 -2.85 -6.35 9.36
CA VAL A 225 -3.05 -5.35 8.29
C VAL A 225 -2.46 -4.02 8.75
N LEU A 226 -1.49 -3.50 8.01
CA LEU A 226 -0.71 -2.34 8.40
C LEU A 226 -0.67 -1.32 7.27
N SER A 227 -0.44 -0.07 7.63
CA SER A 227 -0.09 0.98 6.68
C SER A 227 1.31 1.48 6.99
N VAL A 228 2.09 1.75 5.94
CA VAL A 228 3.48 2.20 6.09
C VAL A 228 3.79 3.34 5.12
N CYS A 229 4.39 4.40 5.63
CA CYS A 229 4.94 5.46 4.80
C CYS A 229 6.42 5.16 4.54
N PRO A 230 6.87 5.09 3.28
CA PRO A 230 8.28 4.87 2.95
C PRO A 230 9.14 6.13 3.13
N GLY A 231 8.53 7.26 3.47
CA GLY A 231 9.18 8.57 3.49
C GLY A 231 9.26 9.23 2.12
N PHE A 232 9.96 10.36 2.05
CA PHE A 232 10.11 11.13 0.81
C PHE A 232 11.30 10.59 0.01
N CYS A 233 11.05 9.60 -0.86
CA CYS A 233 12.09 8.94 -1.66
C CYS A 233 12.16 9.46 -3.10
N ALA A 234 13.36 9.56 -3.65
CA ALA A 234 13.63 9.89 -5.05
C ALA A 234 13.16 8.75 -5.94
N THR A 235 12.10 9.00 -6.70
CA THR A 235 11.54 8.06 -7.67
C THR A 235 10.99 8.82 -8.87
N ASP A 236 10.60 8.11 -9.94
CA ASP A 236 9.92 8.74 -11.07
C ASP A 236 8.66 9.51 -10.66
N MET A 237 7.96 9.09 -9.59
CA MET A 237 6.73 9.71 -9.13
C MET A 237 6.93 11.17 -8.70
N ASN A 238 8.07 11.50 -8.08
CA ASN A 238 8.42 12.86 -7.70
C ASN A 238 9.54 13.44 -8.59
N LYS A 239 9.77 12.84 -9.77
CA LYS A 239 10.82 13.26 -10.73
C LYS A 239 12.20 13.37 -10.09
N ASN A 240 12.52 12.47 -9.15
CA ASN A 240 13.77 12.49 -8.38
C ASN A 240 14.03 13.85 -7.70
N ALA A 241 12.99 14.35 -7.01
CA ALA A 241 13.02 15.66 -6.36
C ALA A 241 14.25 15.84 -5.43
N PRO A 242 14.89 17.03 -5.43
CA PRO A 242 15.98 17.34 -4.52
C PRO A 242 15.59 17.14 -3.06
N GLY A 243 16.53 16.61 -2.26
CA GLY A 243 16.31 16.34 -0.83
C GLY A 243 15.52 15.07 -0.52
N ALA A 244 15.09 14.32 -1.53
CA ALA A 244 14.49 13.02 -1.35
C ALA A 244 15.55 11.94 -1.02
N HIS A 245 15.20 11.00 -0.14
CA HIS A 245 16.03 9.87 0.23
C HIS A 245 16.10 8.82 -0.90
N SER A 246 16.97 7.82 -0.79
CA SER A 246 16.98 6.72 -1.74
C SER A 246 15.68 5.91 -1.68
N ALA A 247 15.29 5.30 -2.81
CA ALA A 247 14.22 4.30 -2.83
C ALA A 247 14.55 3.09 -1.93
N GLU A 248 15.85 2.82 -1.73
CA GLU A 248 16.34 1.78 -0.83
C GLU A 248 15.93 2.03 0.63
N LEU A 249 16.09 3.27 1.12
CA LEU A 249 15.64 3.63 2.47
C LEU A 249 14.12 3.50 2.62
N GLY A 250 13.38 3.80 1.55
CA GLY A 250 11.93 3.60 1.53
C GLY A 250 11.54 2.13 1.63
N ALA A 251 12.32 1.24 0.98
CA ALA A 251 12.15 -0.20 1.11
C ALA A 251 12.44 -0.67 2.55
N ASP A 252 13.46 -0.13 3.22
CA ASP A 252 13.78 -0.46 4.61
C ASP A 252 12.61 -0.12 5.56
N SER A 253 11.93 1.01 5.35
CA SER A 253 10.73 1.37 6.12
C SER A 253 9.60 0.35 5.97
N ILE A 254 9.39 -0.18 4.75
CA ILE A 254 8.39 -1.21 4.47
C ILE A 254 8.83 -2.54 5.11
N LEU A 255 10.09 -2.92 4.92
CA LEU A 255 10.61 -4.20 5.39
C LEU A 255 10.68 -4.28 6.92
N TYR A 256 10.77 -3.15 7.62
CA TYR A 256 10.59 -3.12 9.08
C TYR A 256 9.29 -3.84 9.48
N VAL A 257 8.14 -3.38 8.98
CA VAL A 257 6.84 -3.99 9.35
C VAL A 257 6.63 -5.40 8.76
N VAL A 258 7.41 -5.79 7.75
CA VAL A 258 7.41 -7.16 7.22
C VAL A 258 8.18 -8.11 8.16
N ASN A 259 9.28 -7.64 8.74
CA ASN A 259 10.22 -8.47 9.49
C ASN A 259 10.03 -8.41 11.02
N THR A 260 9.44 -7.35 11.57
CA THR A 260 9.19 -7.23 13.02
C THR A 260 8.19 -8.29 13.49
N PRO A 261 8.43 -9.00 14.61
CA PRO A 261 7.48 -9.97 15.17
C PRO A 261 6.07 -9.41 15.35
N GLN A 262 5.03 -10.24 15.12
CA GLN A 262 3.64 -9.76 15.09
C GLN A 262 3.16 -9.20 16.44
N ASN A 263 3.67 -9.71 17.55
CA ASN A 263 3.37 -9.25 18.91
C ASN A 263 3.99 -7.87 19.25
N GLU A 264 4.88 -7.35 18.41
CA GLU A 264 5.51 -6.03 18.55
C GLU A 264 4.83 -4.95 17.68
N LEU A 265 3.83 -5.34 16.87
CA LEU A 265 3.12 -4.46 15.96
C LEU A 265 1.63 -4.35 16.36
N GLY A 266 1.08 -3.14 16.25
CA GLY A 266 -0.34 -2.89 16.42
C GLY A 266 -1.09 -3.15 15.12
N ASN A 267 -2.09 -4.04 15.16
CA ASN A 267 -2.92 -4.29 13.98
C ASN A 267 -3.76 -3.05 13.62
N GLY A 268 -3.82 -2.71 12.33
CA GLY A 268 -4.45 -1.49 11.84
C GLY A 268 -3.65 -0.20 12.06
N CYS A 269 -2.41 -0.29 12.56
CA CYS A 269 -1.60 0.89 12.84
C CYS A 269 -0.83 1.40 11.61
N PHE A 270 -0.36 2.64 11.73
CA PHE A 270 0.39 3.36 10.71
C PHE A 270 1.86 3.50 11.16
N TYR A 271 2.81 3.22 10.28
CA TYR A 271 4.25 3.23 10.59
C TYR A 271 5.07 4.06 9.60
N ARG A 272 6.21 4.58 10.06
CA ARG A 272 7.28 5.17 9.24
C ARG A 272 8.62 4.92 9.93
N TYR A 273 9.60 4.38 9.21
CA TYR A 273 10.96 4.13 9.73
C TYR A 273 10.98 3.43 11.10
N GLY A 274 10.09 2.44 11.27
CA GLY A 274 9.96 1.67 12.50
C GLY A 274 9.18 2.34 13.64
N GLN A 275 8.84 3.62 13.50
CA GLN A 275 8.01 4.31 14.48
C GLN A 275 6.53 4.16 14.14
N GLN A 276 5.71 3.79 15.13
CA GLN A 276 4.26 3.87 15.03
C GLN A 276 3.83 5.34 15.08
N LEU A 277 3.00 5.75 14.12
CA LEU A 277 2.48 7.10 13.98
C LEU A 277 0.97 7.13 14.22
N SER A 278 0.48 8.33 14.51
CA SER A 278 -0.95 8.62 14.52
C SER A 278 -1.50 8.67 13.08
N PRO A 279 -2.72 8.20 12.81
CA PRO A 279 -3.38 8.44 11.52
C PRO A 279 -3.57 9.93 11.20
N ILE A 280 -3.43 10.81 12.20
CA ILE A 280 -3.35 12.27 12.08
C ILE A 280 -2.06 12.76 12.71
N CYS A 281 -1.13 13.26 11.89
CA CYS A 281 0.17 13.79 12.30
C CYS A 281 0.29 15.25 11.89
N MET A 282 0.83 16.08 12.78
CA MET A 282 1.11 17.48 12.46
C MET A 282 2.46 17.57 11.73
N ILE A 283 2.66 18.61 10.92
CA ILE A 283 3.92 18.84 10.16
C ILE A 283 5.16 18.89 11.07
N ASN A 284 4.98 19.18 12.37
CA ASN A 284 6.05 19.28 13.36
C ASN A 284 6.44 17.93 14.01
N ASP A 285 5.75 16.83 13.73
CA ASP A 285 6.08 15.49 14.26
C ASP A 285 7.24 14.83 13.47
N LYS A 286 8.25 15.62 13.09
CA LYS A 286 9.45 15.16 12.40
C LYS A 286 10.48 14.64 13.41
N ASN A 287 10.29 13.40 13.82
CA ASN A 287 11.41 12.47 14.02
C ASN A 287 11.46 11.50 12.84
#